data_AF-A0A2E1AN29-F1
#
_entry.id   AF-A0A2E1AN29-F1
#
_cell.length_a   1.000
_cell.length_b   1.000
_cell.length_c   1.000
_cell.angle_alpha   90.00
_cell.angle_beta   90.00
_cell.angle_gamma   90.00
#
_symmetry.space_group_name_H-M   'P 1'
#
loop_
_entity.id
_entity.type
_entity.pdbx_description
1 polymer ?
#
loop_
_entity_poly.entity_id
_entity_poly.type
_entity_poly.pdbx_seq_one_letter_code
_entity_poly.pdbx_strand_id
1 'polypeptide(L)'
;MRLLKFLEPYQKPYSVIPSRNIVFGFNHIGFKVIEDYGNGHYFCFDDLGVEPTGRHYGKDCNVMGEILISRYELFVNRQIKTHCTTNLNAKELEESYDKRVRSRIRQMFNLVAFEKDSKDKRK
;
A
#
# COMPACT_ATOMS: atom_id res chain seq x y z
N MET A 1 -17.58 5.35 -10.54
CA MET A 1 -17.16 4.61 -9.33
C MET A 1 -17.48 5.29 -7.98
N ARG A 2 -18.04 6.50 -7.90
CA ARG A 2 -18.43 7.09 -6.59
C ARG A 2 -19.81 6.65 -6.09
N LEU A 3 -20.72 6.28 -7.01
CA LEU A 3 -22.10 5.90 -6.69
C LEU A 3 -22.25 4.48 -6.11
N LEU A 4 -21.32 3.56 -6.44
CA LEU A 4 -21.31 2.18 -5.93
C LEU A 4 -21.22 2.09 -4.41
N LYS A 5 -20.64 3.10 -3.75
CA LYS A 5 -20.47 3.15 -2.29
C LYS A 5 -21.80 3.25 -1.51
N PHE A 6 -22.89 3.62 -2.18
CA PHE A 6 -24.21 3.79 -1.56
C PHE A 6 -25.16 2.61 -1.78
N LEU A 7 -24.82 1.70 -2.71
CA LEU A 7 -25.65 0.52 -2.99
C LEU A 7 -25.41 -0.62 -1.99
N GLU A 8 -24.27 -0.61 -1.29
CA GLU A 8 -23.89 -1.71 -0.40
C GLU A 8 -23.24 -1.20 0.90
N PRO A 9 -24.03 -0.76 1.89
CA PRO A 9 -23.53 -0.16 3.13
C PRO A 9 -22.73 -1.12 4.02
N TYR A 10 -22.76 -2.42 3.73
CA TYR A 10 -22.04 -3.45 4.49
C TYR A 10 -20.60 -3.67 4.00
N GLN A 11 -20.24 -3.16 2.83
CA GLN A 11 -18.88 -3.28 2.33
C GLN A 11 -18.02 -2.15 2.87
N LYS A 12 -16.88 -2.51 3.47
CA LYS A 12 -15.87 -1.52 3.90
C LYS A 12 -15.45 -0.68 2.68
N PRO A 13 -15.50 0.66 2.75
CA PRO A 13 -15.25 1.52 1.60
C PRO A 13 -13.74 1.66 1.33
N TYR A 14 -13.11 0.57 0.88
CA TYR A 14 -11.69 0.57 0.52
C TYR A 14 -11.42 1.59 -0.58
N SER A 15 -10.51 2.52 -0.30
CA SER A 15 -10.03 3.47 -1.31
C SER A 15 -8.82 2.85 -2.01
N VAL A 16 -8.94 2.66 -3.33
CA VAL A 16 -7.84 2.19 -4.18
C VAL A 16 -7.00 3.39 -4.56
N ILE A 17 -5.72 3.38 -4.19
CA ILE A 17 -4.80 4.51 -4.38
C ILE A 17 -3.50 3.97 -4.98
N PRO A 18 -3.04 4.49 -6.14
CA PRO A 18 -1.73 4.16 -6.68
C PRO A 18 -0.61 4.59 -5.73
N SER A 19 0.29 3.66 -5.40
CA SER A 19 1.43 3.89 -4.49
C SER A 19 2.30 5.06 -4.95
N ARG A 20 2.48 5.21 -6.26
CA ARG A 20 3.20 6.33 -6.88
C ARG A 20 2.58 7.71 -6.57
N ASN A 21 1.25 7.81 -6.52
CA ASN A 21 0.58 9.08 -6.21
C ASN A 21 0.82 9.50 -4.76
N ILE A 22 0.96 8.54 -3.86
CA ILE A 22 1.29 8.80 -2.45
C ILE A 22 2.69 9.42 -2.36
N VAL A 23 3.67 8.86 -3.07
CA VAL A 23 5.03 9.43 -3.12
C VAL A 23 5.03 10.84 -3.70
N PHE A 24 4.30 11.08 -4.78
CA PHE A 24 4.19 12.43 -5.34
C PHE A 24 3.56 13.42 -4.37
N GLY A 25 2.55 12.99 -3.61
CA GLY A 25 2.00 13.77 -2.52
C GLY A 25 3.06 14.08 -1.45
N PHE A 26 3.86 13.09 -1.05
CA PHE A 26 4.91 13.27 -0.05
C PHE A 26 5.97 14.27 -0.50
N ASN A 27 6.36 14.27 -1.77
CA ASN A 27 7.35 15.22 -2.28
C ASN A 27 6.88 16.68 -2.10
N HIS A 28 5.57 16.93 -2.20
CA HIS A 28 4.98 18.26 -2.06
C HIS A 28 4.64 18.62 -0.60
N ILE A 29 3.99 17.71 0.14
CA ILE A 29 3.36 17.98 1.45
C ILE A 29 4.21 17.42 2.61
N GLY A 30 5.14 16.50 2.33
CA GLY A 30 6.03 15.91 3.31
C GLY A 30 5.37 14.86 4.20
N PHE A 31 5.84 14.77 5.44
CA PHE A 31 5.52 13.69 6.39
C PHE A 31 4.04 13.54 6.74
N LYS A 32 3.24 14.60 6.59
CA LYS A 32 1.77 14.52 6.75
C LYS A 32 1.15 13.42 5.87
N VAL A 33 1.73 13.16 4.71
CA VAL A 33 1.25 12.10 3.80
C VAL A 33 1.37 10.72 4.41
N ILE A 34 2.42 10.47 5.19
CA ILE A 34 2.61 9.19 5.89
C ILE A 34 1.49 9.01 6.93
N GLU A 35 1.12 10.07 7.64
CA GLU A 35 0.02 10.05 8.61
C GLU A 35 -1.35 9.87 7.93
N ASP A 36 -1.59 10.58 6.82
CA ASP A 36 -2.85 10.55 6.07
C ASP A 36 -3.15 9.16 5.49
N TYR A 37 -2.13 8.35 5.18
CA TYR A 37 -2.29 6.98 4.68
C TYR A 37 -1.95 5.89 5.70
N GLY A 38 -1.32 6.26 6.82
CA GLY A 38 -1.04 5.39 7.97
C GLY A 38 -2.17 5.35 9.00
N ASN A 39 -3.30 6.02 8.76
CA ASN A 39 -4.43 6.11 9.69
C ASN A 39 -5.40 4.91 9.62
N GLY A 40 -6.48 4.99 10.41
CA GLY A 40 -7.48 3.94 10.57
C GLY A 40 -8.44 3.71 9.39
N HIS A 41 -8.30 4.44 8.28
CA HIS A 41 -9.13 4.21 7.09
C HIS A 41 -8.78 2.90 6.38
N TYR A 42 -9.65 2.52 5.43
CA TYR A 42 -9.53 1.29 4.65
C TYR A 42 -8.88 1.60 3.29
N PHE A 43 -7.69 1.04 3.08
CA PHE A 43 -6.88 1.30 1.88
C PHE A 43 -6.56 0.04 1.09
N CYS A 44 -6.54 0.18 -0.23
CA CYS A 44 -5.92 -0.73 -1.16
C CYS A 44 -4.82 0.05 -1.91
N PHE A 45 -3.55 -0.31 -1.69
CA PHE A 45 -2.43 0.35 -2.35
C PHE A 45 -2.08 -0.40 -3.65
N ASP A 46 -2.24 0.31 -4.76
CA ASP A 46 -2.05 -0.26 -6.10
C ASP A 46 -0.60 -0.09 -6.57
N ASP A 47 -0.07 -1.08 -7.29
CA ASP A 47 1.30 -1.10 -7.80
C ASP A 47 2.37 -0.84 -6.73
N LEU A 48 2.34 -1.62 -5.65
CA LEU A 48 3.31 -1.52 -4.55
C LEU A 48 4.71 -1.99 -4.98
N GLY A 49 5.72 -1.19 -4.71
CA GLY A 49 7.15 -1.49 -4.85
C GLY A 49 7.79 -0.95 -6.12
N VAL A 50 6.99 -0.35 -7.02
CA VAL A 50 7.44 0.30 -8.27
C VAL A 50 7.35 1.82 -8.21
N GLU A 51 6.98 2.38 -7.06
CA GLU A 51 7.03 3.80 -6.80
C GLU A 51 8.48 4.30 -6.61
N PRO A 52 8.79 5.56 -6.98
CA PRO A 52 10.11 6.12 -6.77
C PRO A 52 10.37 6.38 -5.27
N THR A 53 11.63 6.54 -4.90
CA THR A 53 11.98 7.06 -3.57
C THR A 53 11.41 8.47 -3.39
N GLY A 54 10.71 8.69 -2.28
CA GLY A 54 10.19 10.02 -1.95
C GLY A 54 11.31 10.94 -1.51
N ARG A 55 11.23 12.22 -1.89
CA ARG A 55 12.20 13.24 -1.51
C ARG A 55 11.48 14.50 -1.06
N HIS A 56 11.73 14.91 0.17
CA HIS A 56 11.17 16.13 0.75
C HIS A 56 12.28 16.91 1.46
N TYR A 57 12.47 18.18 1.07
CA TYR A 57 13.59 19.03 1.50
C TYR A 57 14.97 18.34 1.41
N GLY A 58 15.21 17.62 0.31
CA GLY A 58 16.49 16.94 0.06
C GLY A 58 16.72 15.66 0.86
N LYS A 59 15.78 15.25 1.71
CA LYS A 59 15.84 13.97 2.43
C LYS A 59 15.08 12.90 1.67
N ASP A 60 15.76 11.79 1.42
CA ASP A 60 15.16 10.59 0.82
C ASP A 60 14.39 9.79 1.88
N CYS A 61 13.23 9.27 1.49
CA CYS A 61 12.34 8.50 2.35
C CYS A 61 11.64 7.40 1.55
N ASN A 62 11.62 6.20 2.11
CA ASN A 62 10.78 5.12 1.61
C ASN A 62 9.35 5.30 2.15
N VAL A 63 8.59 6.18 1.50
CA VAL A 63 7.27 6.64 1.95
C VAL A 63 6.31 5.48 2.17
N MET A 64 6.25 4.54 1.23
CA MET A 64 5.37 3.38 1.35
C MET A 64 5.86 2.40 2.42
N GLY A 65 7.18 2.26 2.60
CA GLY A 65 7.74 1.48 3.70
C GLY A 65 7.27 1.96 5.08
N GLU A 66 7.34 3.28 5.31
CA GLU A 66 6.85 3.88 6.57
C GLU A 66 5.34 3.70 6.75
N ILE A 67 4.54 3.94 5.70
CA ILE A 67 3.09 3.72 5.74
C ILE A 67 2.77 2.25 6.07
N LEU A 68 3.46 1.29 5.46
CA LEU A 68 3.24 -0.13 5.72
C LEU A 68 3.56 -0.52 7.17
N ILE A 69 4.57 0.11 7.79
CA ILE A 69 4.87 -0.08 9.21
C ILE A 69 3.72 0.46 10.07
N SER A 70 3.26 1.69 9.86
CA SER A 70 2.13 2.26 10.61
C SER A 70 0.86 1.42 10.44
N ARG A 71 0.60 0.96 9.22
CA ARG A 71 -0.54 0.09 8.90
C ARG A 71 -0.43 -1.29 9.55
N TYR A 72 0.77 -1.83 9.69
CA TYR A 72 1.00 -3.07 10.43
C TYR A 72 0.65 -2.92 11.92
N GLU A 73 1.03 -1.80 12.54
CA GLU A 73 0.66 -1.53 13.95
C GLU A 73 -0.86 -1.45 14.12
N LEU A 74 -1.56 -0.81 13.18
CA LEU A 74 -3.02 -0.78 13.17
C LEU A 74 -3.66 -2.16 12.96
N PHE A 75 -3.05 -3.00 12.15
CA PHE A 75 -3.48 -4.39 11.99
C PHE A 75 -3.34 -5.16 13.30
N VAL A 76 -2.17 -5.12 13.95
CA VAL A 76 -1.93 -5.82 15.22
C VAL A 76 -2.88 -5.33 16.32
N ASN A 77 -2.98 -4.01 16.49
CA ASN A 77 -3.69 -3.41 17.62
C ASN A 77 -5.21 -3.36 17.43
N ARG A 78 -5.68 -3.20 16.18
CA ARG A 78 -7.09 -2.87 15.88
C ARG A 78 -7.68 -3.72 14.75
N GLN A 79 -6.93 -4.69 14.23
CA GLN A 79 -7.36 -5.59 13.15
C GLN A 79 -7.80 -4.84 11.88
N ILE A 80 -7.22 -3.67 11.62
CA ILE A 80 -7.52 -2.88 10.42
C ILE A 80 -6.76 -3.47 9.23
N LYS A 81 -7.48 -4.18 8.38
CA LYS A 81 -6.92 -4.83 7.19
C LYS A 81 -6.56 -3.82 6.10
N THR A 82 -5.36 -3.95 5.56
CA THR A 82 -4.86 -3.27 4.36
C THR A 82 -4.87 -4.26 3.20
N HIS A 83 -5.05 -3.78 1.97
CA HIS A 83 -4.85 -4.59 0.76
C HIS A 83 -3.80 -3.94 -0.12
N CYS A 84 -3.07 -4.73 -0.91
CA CYS A 84 -2.12 -4.22 -1.89
C CYS A 84 -2.15 -5.07 -3.16
N THR A 85 -1.78 -4.48 -4.29
CA THR A 85 -1.44 -5.18 -5.52
C THR A 85 0.03 -4.92 -5.83
N THR A 86 0.69 -5.86 -6.50
CA THR A 86 2.08 -5.69 -6.94
C THR A 86 2.38 -6.65 -8.07
N ASN A 87 3.25 -6.23 -8.98
CA ASN A 87 3.84 -7.08 -10.02
C ASN A 87 5.18 -7.68 -9.58
N LEU A 88 5.63 -7.38 -8.35
CA LEU A 88 6.91 -7.81 -7.82
C LEU A 88 6.80 -9.12 -7.04
N ASN A 89 7.85 -9.91 -7.10
CA ASN A 89 8.00 -11.08 -6.25
C ASN A 89 8.54 -10.70 -4.85
N ALA A 90 8.57 -11.69 -3.95
CA ALA A 90 8.97 -11.47 -2.56
C ALA A 90 10.41 -10.96 -2.38
N LYS A 91 11.33 -11.28 -3.30
CA LYS A 91 12.72 -10.84 -3.26
C LYS A 91 12.84 -9.39 -3.73
N GLU A 92 12.18 -9.05 -4.83
CA GLU A 92 12.13 -7.68 -5.35
C GLU A 92 11.51 -6.71 -4.33
N LEU A 93 10.44 -7.14 -3.64
CA LEU A 93 9.88 -6.34 -2.54
C LEU A 93 10.85 -6.16 -1.36
N GLU A 94 11.67 -7.15 -1.04
CA GLU A 94 12.70 -7.01 0.01
C GLU A 94 13.80 -6.04 -0.41
N GLU A 95 14.20 -6.05 -1.68
CA GLU A 95 15.16 -5.10 -2.23
C GLU A 95 14.59 -3.66 -2.24
N SER A 96 13.30 -3.50 -2.57
CA SER A 96 12.64 -2.18 -2.58
C SER A 96 12.40 -1.60 -1.19
N TYR A 97 12.07 -2.43 -0.18
CA TYR A 97 11.60 -1.93 1.12
C TYR A 97 12.44 -2.28 2.32
N ASP A 98 13.48 -3.09 2.16
CA ASP A 98 14.25 -3.73 3.23
C ASP A 98 13.59 -4.97 3.88
N LYS A 99 14.42 -5.69 4.64
CA LYS A 99 14.06 -6.92 5.35
C LYS A 99 13.05 -6.69 6.47
N ARG A 100 13.08 -5.53 7.13
CA ARG A 100 12.16 -5.18 8.23
C ARG A 100 10.76 -5.04 7.69
N VAL A 101 10.55 -4.23 6.64
CA VAL A 101 9.23 -4.04 6.03
C VAL A 101 8.73 -5.35 5.44
N ARG A 102 9.57 -6.10 4.72
CA ARG A 102 9.21 -7.42 4.18
C ARG A 102 8.72 -8.39 5.25
N SER A 103 9.33 -8.39 6.45
CA SER A 103 8.87 -9.21 7.58
C SER A 103 7.45 -8.82 8.06
N ARG A 104 7.11 -7.53 8.03
CA ARG A 104 5.77 -7.02 8.39
C ARG A 104 4.73 -7.33 7.32
N ILE A 105 5.08 -7.17 6.04
CA ILE A 105 4.24 -7.56 4.90
C ILE A 105 3.83 -9.04 5.04
N ARG A 106 4.78 -9.93 5.33
CA ARG A 106 4.51 -11.38 5.50
C ARG A 106 3.53 -11.69 6.64
N GLN A 107 3.50 -10.87 7.68
CA GLN A 107 2.59 -11.03 8.82
C GLN A 107 1.23 -10.36 8.58
N MET A 108 1.19 -9.29 7.78
CA MET A 108 0.00 -8.48 7.53
C MET A 108 -0.88 -9.04 6.41
N PHE A 109 -0.29 -9.73 5.42
CA PHE A 109 -1.00 -10.13 4.19
C PHE A 109 -1.07 -11.63 4.00
N ASN A 110 -2.20 -12.05 3.44
CA ASN A 110 -2.32 -13.33 2.74
C ASN A 110 -1.92 -13.12 1.28
N LEU A 111 -0.97 -13.92 0.79
CA LEU A 111 -0.54 -13.84 -0.61
C LEU A 111 -1.53 -14.59 -1.51
N VAL A 112 -2.08 -13.86 -2.48
CA VAL A 112 -2.87 -14.44 -3.58
C VAL A 112 -2.10 -14.15 -4.86
N ALA A 113 -1.62 -15.21 -5.52
CA ALA A 113 -0.86 -15.11 -6.75
C ALA A 113 -1.64 -15.74 -7.91
N PHE A 114 -1.44 -15.20 -9.11
CA PHE A 114 -1.94 -15.80 -10.34
C PHE A 114 -0.83 -16.58 -11.03
N GLU A 115 -1.18 -17.65 -11.73
CA GLU A 115 -0.24 -18.39 -12.57
C GLU A 115 0.22 -17.53 -13.75
N LYS A 116 1.43 -17.77 -14.23
CA LYS A 116 2.08 -16.97 -15.28
C LYS A 116 1.31 -16.97 -16.60
N ASP A 117 0.59 -18.05 -16.87
CA ASP A 117 -0.26 -18.29 -18.03
C ASP A 117 -1.74 -17.89 -17.80
N SER A 118 -2.06 -17.30 -16.65
CA SER A 118 -3.38 -16.75 -16.39
C SER A 118 -3.76 -15.72 -17.47
N LYS A 119 -4.90 -15.93 -18.11
CA LYS A 119 -5.44 -15.02 -19.14
C LYS A 119 -5.68 -13.62 -18.55
N ASP A 120 -5.45 -12.60 -19.38
CA ASP A 120 -5.79 -11.21 -19.02
C ASP A 120 -7.29 -11.10 -18.74
N LYS A 121 -7.65 -10.71 -17.52
CA LYS A 121 -9.04 -10.59 -17.05
C LYS A 121 -9.71 -9.27 -17.48
N ARG A 122 -8.99 -8.40 -18.19
CA ARG A 122 -9.52 -7.15 -18.75
C ARG A 122 -10.08 -7.34 -20.18
N LYS A 123 -9.92 -8.53 -20.74
CA LYS A 123 -10.46 -8.90 -22.06
C LYS A 123 -11.87 -9.47 -21.96
#